data_AF-A0A1Y3XZ21-F1
#
_entry.id   AF-A0A1Y3XZ21-F1
#
_cell.length_a   1.000
_cell.length_b   1.000
_cell.length_c   1.000
_cell.angle_alpha   90.00
_cell.angle_beta   90.00
_cell.angle_gamma   90.00
#
_symmetry.space_group_name_H-M   'P 1'
#
loop_
_entity.id
_entity.type
_entity.pdbx_description
1 polymer ?
#
loop_
_entity_poly.entity_id
_entity_poly.type
_entity_poly.pdbx_seq_one_letter_code
_entity_poly.pdbx_strand_id
1 'polypeptide(L)'
;MEQEAKRMLMERLDDCLKVHADLLDSQDIGSIYELQDLAQLHYYLKVEHPFTPAEVEALLSFQDPLEVARWCKEENTHAHSFPICELLNEIRAYERFEPAPKQDESSQTFARFREALASDYFGFREQALSWSRERLFDAAGEIAALSDTFGALLSKYTPVKEEMDFFLQFTHPLQIISRYGPFEDIGQAMKTLYAERENLIDEAFEPPAERSSLRERLQAAIRESSRMGVPDPDKKPPHEKER
;
A
#
# COMPACT_ATOMS: atom_id res chain seq x y z
N MET A 1 5.31 -11.24 11.97
CA MET A 1 6.07 -11.01 10.72
C MET A 1 6.38 -12.35 10.04
N GLU A 2 7.00 -13.31 10.72
CA GLU A 2 7.35 -14.62 10.15
C GLU A 2 6.14 -15.43 9.60
N GLN A 3 5.03 -15.48 10.35
CA GLN A 3 3.80 -16.15 9.88
C GLN A 3 3.16 -15.46 8.66
N GLU A 4 3.33 -14.15 8.55
CA GLU A 4 2.80 -13.35 7.44
C GLU A 4 3.61 -13.62 6.16
N ALA A 5 4.94 -13.58 6.25
CA ALA A 5 5.83 -13.91 5.14
C ALA A 5 5.60 -15.35 4.64
N LYS A 6 5.43 -16.30 5.56
CA LYS A 6 5.11 -17.69 5.19
C LYS A 6 3.77 -17.78 4.46
N ARG A 7 2.72 -17.09 4.94
CA ARG A 7 1.43 -17.06 4.24
C ARG A 7 1.56 -16.48 2.83
N MET A 8 2.29 -15.36 2.70
CA MET A 8 2.54 -14.71 1.42
C MET A 8 3.27 -15.63 0.44
N LEU A 9 4.25 -16.40 0.90
CA LEU A 9 4.91 -17.41 0.06
C LEU A 9 3.93 -18.48 -0.42
N MET A 10 3.04 -18.97 0.45
CA MET A 10 2.05 -19.99 0.07
C MET A 10 1.09 -19.49 -1.01
N GLU A 11 0.61 -18.24 -0.88
CA GLU A 11 -0.25 -17.60 -1.89
C GLU A 11 0.51 -17.43 -3.22
N ARG A 12 1.76 -16.98 -3.14
CA ARG A 12 2.58 -16.79 -4.34
C ARG A 12 2.88 -18.09 -5.07
N LEU A 13 3.15 -19.18 -4.35
CA LEU A 13 3.32 -20.50 -4.96
C LEU A 13 2.05 -20.96 -5.67
N ASP A 14 0.86 -20.70 -5.10
CA ASP A 14 -0.42 -20.99 -5.76
C ASP A 14 -0.61 -20.18 -7.04
N ASP A 15 -0.28 -18.89 -7.01
CA ASP A 15 -0.43 -18.01 -8.17
C ASP A 15 0.57 -18.35 -9.29
N CYS A 16 1.82 -18.69 -8.95
CA CYS A 16 2.79 -19.20 -9.92
C CYS A 16 2.27 -20.46 -10.61
N LEU A 17 1.76 -21.45 -9.86
CA LEU A 17 1.24 -22.67 -10.46
C LEU A 17 0.05 -22.41 -11.40
N LYS A 18 -0.86 -21.48 -11.04
CA LYS A 18 -1.96 -21.07 -11.93
C LYS A 18 -1.44 -20.44 -13.22
N VAL A 19 -0.47 -19.53 -13.13
CA VAL A 19 0.14 -18.89 -14.30
C VAL A 19 0.78 -19.93 -15.22
N HIS A 20 1.53 -20.88 -14.68
CA HIS A 20 2.10 -21.99 -15.47
C HIS A 20 1.02 -22.85 -16.12
N ALA A 21 -0.09 -23.11 -15.43
CA ALA A 21 -1.22 -23.86 -15.99
C ALA A 21 -1.95 -23.09 -17.11
N ASP A 22 -2.09 -21.76 -16.98
CA ASP A 22 -2.72 -20.90 -17.99
C ASP A 22 -1.85 -20.76 -19.25
N LEU A 23 -0.53 -20.81 -19.09
CA LEU A 23 0.44 -20.74 -20.19
C LEU A 23 0.73 -22.10 -20.85
N LEU A 24 0.11 -23.18 -20.36
CA LEU A 24 0.31 -24.53 -20.87
C LEU A 24 -0.11 -24.67 -22.34
N ASP A 25 0.80 -25.13 -23.20
CA ASP A 25 0.44 -25.61 -24.53
C ASP A 25 -0.10 -27.04 -24.47
N SER A 26 -1.42 -27.19 -24.48
CA SER A 26 -2.11 -28.48 -24.46
C SER A 26 -1.80 -29.41 -25.63
N GLN A 27 -1.19 -28.92 -26.71
CA GLN A 27 -0.77 -29.74 -27.86
C GLN A 27 0.63 -30.33 -27.67
N ASP A 28 1.44 -29.76 -26.76
CA ASP A 28 2.75 -30.32 -26.41
C ASP A 28 2.65 -31.20 -25.17
N ILE A 29 2.86 -32.49 -25.39
CA ILE A 29 2.88 -33.50 -24.31
C ILE A 29 4.04 -33.23 -23.33
N GLY A 30 5.16 -32.66 -23.79
CA GLY A 30 6.28 -32.29 -22.93
C GLY A 30 5.86 -31.27 -21.86
N SER A 31 5.25 -30.17 -22.30
CA SER A 31 4.68 -29.13 -21.43
C SER A 31 3.69 -29.68 -20.38
N ILE A 32 2.91 -30.71 -20.71
CA ILE A 32 1.99 -31.36 -19.75
C ILE A 32 2.77 -32.07 -18.63
N TYR A 33 3.86 -32.76 -18.95
CA TYR A 33 4.71 -33.41 -17.93
C TYR A 33 5.44 -32.39 -17.07
N GLU A 34 5.95 -31.31 -17.67
CA GLU A 34 6.60 -30.23 -16.91
C GLU A 34 5.64 -29.59 -15.89
N LEU A 35 4.38 -29.35 -16.28
CA LEU A 35 3.36 -28.84 -15.36
C LEU A 35 3.03 -29.86 -14.25
N GLN A 36 3.01 -31.15 -14.58
CA GLN A 36 2.79 -32.21 -13.58
C GLN A 36 3.91 -32.21 -12.53
N ASP A 37 5.17 -32.12 -12.95
CA ASP A 37 6.33 -32.09 -12.06
C ASP A 37 6.32 -30.82 -11.19
N LEU A 38 5.97 -29.67 -11.77
CA LEU A 38 5.78 -28.41 -11.04
C LEU A 38 4.66 -28.50 -9.99
N ALA A 39 3.53 -29.14 -10.33
CA ALA A 39 2.43 -29.34 -9.39
C ALA A 39 2.84 -30.26 -8.21
N GLN A 40 3.63 -31.30 -8.48
CA GLN A 40 4.15 -32.18 -7.43
C GLN A 40 5.11 -31.43 -6.51
N LEU A 41 6.00 -30.62 -7.06
CA LEU A 41 6.91 -29.78 -6.27
C LEU A 41 6.14 -28.75 -5.44
N HIS A 42 5.14 -28.09 -6.03
CA HIS A 42 4.26 -27.15 -5.34
C HIS A 42 3.59 -27.79 -4.12
N TYR A 43 3.02 -28.99 -4.29
CA TYR A 43 2.42 -29.73 -3.18
C TYR A 43 3.44 -30.04 -2.08
N TYR A 44 4.62 -30.55 -2.46
CA TYR A 44 5.70 -30.85 -1.52
C TYR A 44 6.10 -29.60 -0.72
N LEU A 45 6.31 -28.46 -1.39
CA LEU A 45 6.66 -27.19 -0.74
C LEU A 45 5.59 -26.76 0.27
N LYS A 46 4.31 -26.83 -0.10
CA LYS A 46 3.23 -26.35 0.78
C LYS A 46 2.94 -27.25 1.97
N VAL A 47 3.03 -28.57 1.79
CA VAL A 47 2.51 -29.54 2.76
C VAL A 47 3.64 -30.23 3.54
N GLU A 48 4.75 -30.53 2.89
CA GLU A 48 5.80 -31.38 3.45
C GLU A 48 7.06 -30.61 3.85
N HIS A 49 7.44 -29.57 3.09
CA HIS A 49 8.70 -28.86 3.31
C HIS A 49 8.67 -27.96 4.57
N PRO A 50 9.54 -28.21 5.55
CA PRO A 50 9.63 -27.40 6.75
C PRO A 50 10.45 -26.13 6.49
N PHE A 51 9.80 -25.11 5.90
CA PHE A 51 10.45 -23.83 5.61
C PHE A 51 11.07 -23.18 6.85
N THR A 52 12.33 -22.75 6.70
CA THR A 52 12.96 -21.79 7.62
C THR A 52 12.62 -20.35 7.22
N PRO A 53 12.70 -19.37 8.14
CA PRO A 53 12.43 -17.96 7.81
C PRO A 53 13.31 -17.43 6.67
N ALA A 54 14.58 -17.83 6.65
CA ALA A 54 15.53 -17.43 5.61
C ALA A 54 15.15 -17.96 4.22
N GLU A 55 14.66 -19.21 4.14
CA GLU A 55 14.18 -19.77 2.86
C GLU A 55 12.94 -19.05 2.36
N VAL A 56 12.03 -18.66 3.26
CA VAL A 56 10.83 -17.90 2.91
C VAL A 56 11.19 -16.55 2.30
N GLU A 57 12.06 -15.80 2.98
CA GLU A 57 12.52 -14.50 2.50
C GLU A 57 13.29 -14.62 1.18
N ALA A 58 14.14 -15.64 1.06
CA ALA A 58 14.93 -15.88 -0.16
C ALA A 58 14.03 -16.20 -1.35
N LEU A 59 13.05 -17.10 -1.21
CA LEU A 59 12.13 -17.43 -2.31
C LEU A 59 11.23 -16.26 -2.69
N LEU A 60 10.73 -15.50 -1.71
CA LEU A 60 9.90 -14.31 -1.98
C LEU A 60 10.65 -13.22 -2.76
N SER A 61 11.97 -13.25 -2.79
CA SER A 61 12.78 -12.29 -3.55
C SER A 61 12.74 -12.51 -5.08
N PHE A 62 12.20 -13.64 -5.56
CA PHE A 62 12.13 -13.97 -6.99
C PHE A 62 10.73 -13.77 -7.56
N GLN A 63 10.63 -13.43 -8.85
CA GLN A 63 9.35 -13.24 -9.54
C GLN A 63 8.52 -14.53 -9.48
N ASP A 64 9.16 -15.64 -9.84
CA ASP A 64 8.60 -16.99 -9.81
C ASP A 64 9.37 -17.88 -8.80
N PRO A 65 8.98 -17.89 -7.52
CA PRO A 65 9.58 -18.77 -6.53
C PRO A 65 9.42 -20.26 -6.84
N LEU A 66 8.37 -20.66 -7.58
CA LEU A 66 8.10 -22.06 -7.85
C LEU A 66 9.06 -22.60 -8.92
N GLU A 67 9.28 -21.82 -9.98
CA GLU A 67 10.28 -22.15 -11.00
C GLU A 67 11.68 -22.22 -10.39
N VAL A 68 12.06 -21.24 -9.57
CA VAL A 68 13.37 -21.24 -8.88
C VAL A 68 13.53 -22.48 -8.01
N ALA A 69 12.50 -22.84 -7.24
CA ALA A 69 12.52 -24.05 -6.43
C ALA A 69 12.64 -25.33 -7.28
N ARG A 70 12.07 -25.36 -8.49
CA ARG A 70 12.23 -26.48 -9.43
C ARG A 70 13.70 -26.65 -9.81
N TRP A 71 14.37 -25.56 -10.20
CA TRP A 71 15.80 -25.61 -10.51
C TRP A 71 16.65 -26.03 -9.32
N CYS A 72 16.34 -25.55 -8.11
CA CYS A 72 17.00 -26.05 -6.89
C CYS A 72 16.77 -27.56 -6.73
N LYS A 73 15.57 -28.07 -7.02
CA LYS A 73 15.24 -29.49 -6.87
C LYS A 73 15.98 -30.37 -7.88
N GLU A 74 16.13 -29.90 -9.12
CA GLU A 74 16.84 -30.60 -10.20
C GLU A 74 18.34 -30.70 -9.92
N GLU A 75 18.94 -29.63 -9.40
CA GLU A 75 20.37 -29.57 -9.05
C GLU A 75 20.66 -30.11 -7.63
N ASN A 76 19.63 -30.57 -6.92
CA ASN A 76 19.79 -31.03 -5.54
C ASN A 76 20.58 -32.35 -5.46
N THR A 77 21.85 -32.25 -5.06
CA THR A 77 22.70 -33.42 -4.82
C THR A 77 22.50 -34.06 -3.44
N HIS A 78 21.68 -33.45 -2.58
CA HIS A 78 21.42 -33.97 -1.24
C HIS A 78 20.32 -35.05 -1.25
N ALA A 79 20.66 -36.25 -0.76
CA ALA A 79 19.79 -37.43 -0.88
C ALA A 79 18.42 -37.32 -0.19
N HIS A 80 18.36 -36.66 0.97
CA HIS A 80 17.15 -36.60 1.81
C HIS A 80 16.86 -35.21 2.38
N SER A 81 17.63 -34.20 1.98
CA SER A 81 17.43 -32.82 2.40
C SER A 81 17.18 -31.94 1.18
N PHE A 82 16.49 -30.83 1.40
CA PHE A 82 16.28 -29.82 0.38
C PHE A 82 16.67 -28.45 0.93
N PRO A 83 17.99 -28.16 1.06
CA PRO A 83 18.46 -26.91 1.64
C PRO A 83 18.35 -25.78 0.61
N ILE A 84 17.17 -25.15 0.53
CA ILE A 84 16.84 -24.23 -0.56
C ILE A 84 17.84 -23.07 -0.61
N CYS A 85 18.20 -22.46 0.53
CA CYS A 85 19.16 -21.36 0.57
C CYS A 85 20.56 -21.75 0.05
N GLU A 86 21.02 -22.97 0.30
CA GLU A 86 22.31 -23.45 -0.21
C GLU A 86 22.23 -23.62 -1.73
N LEU A 87 21.19 -24.32 -2.20
CA LEU A 87 20.95 -24.58 -3.61
C LEU A 87 20.76 -23.29 -4.43
N LEU A 88 20.09 -22.28 -3.88
CA LEU A 88 19.95 -20.95 -4.51
C LEU A 88 21.30 -20.32 -4.83
N ASN A 89 22.29 -20.48 -3.94
CA ASN A 89 23.64 -19.96 -4.16
C ASN A 89 24.40 -20.81 -5.19
N GLU A 90 24.26 -22.14 -5.13
CA GLU A 90 24.92 -23.07 -6.06
C GLU A 90 24.48 -22.83 -7.51
N ILE A 91 23.17 -22.65 -7.73
CA ILE A 91 22.62 -22.36 -9.06
C ILE A 91 22.75 -20.89 -9.46
N ARG A 92 23.33 -20.04 -8.60
CA ARG A 92 23.41 -18.58 -8.75
C ARG A 92 22.07 -17.95 -9.10
N ALA A 93 21.02 -18.33 -8.35
CA ALA A 93 19.65 -17.98 -8.66
C ALA A 93 19.44 -16.47 -8.85
N TYR A 94 20.08 -15.64 -8.01
CA TYR A 94 19.99 -14.18 -8.05
C TYR A 94 20.55 -13.54 -9.34
N GLU A 95 21.41 -14.23 -10.08
CA GLU A 95 21.93 -13.78 -11.38
C GLU A 95 21.07 -14.28 -12.54
N ARG A 96 20.33 -15.37 -12.34
CA ARG A 96 19.67 -16.14 -13.39
C ARG A 96 18.17 -15.85 -13.51
N PHE A 97 17.50 -15.59 -12.39
CA PHE A 97 16.06 -15.41 -12.34
C PHE A 97 15.70 -13.95 -12.10
N GLU A 98 14.55 -13.55 -12.64
CA GLU A 98 14.05 -12.20 -12.42
C GLU A 98 13.70 -12.00 -10.94
N PRO A 99 14.13 -10.89 -10.32
CA PRO A 99 13.72 -10.57 -8.97
C PRO A 99 12.21 -10.31 -8.96
N ALA A 100 11.59 -10.58 -7.82
CA ALA A 100 10.21 -10.21 -7.58
C ALA A 100 10.03 -8.73 -7.94
N PRO A 101 8.95 -8.35 -8.64
CA PRO A 101 8.58 -6.95 -8.68
C PRO A 101 8.54 -6.52 -7.22
N LYS A 102 9.30 -5.48 -6.86
CA LYS A 102 9.27 -4.95 -5.50
C LYS A 102 7.80 -4.73 -5.21
N GLN A 103 7.21 -5.53 -4.31
CA GLN A 103 5.92 -5.20 -3.75
C GLN A 103 6.21 -3.90 -3.04
N ASP A 104 5.89 -2.81 -3.72
CA ASP A 104 6.04 -1.47 -3.21
C ASP A 104 5.29 -1.51 -1.88
N GLU A 105 6.00 -1.46 -0.75
CA GLU A 105 5.33 -1.40 0.55
C GLU A 105 4.37 -0.21 0.57
N SER A 106 4.66 0.84 -0.21
CA SER A 106 3.75 1.92 -0.52
C SER A 106 2.43 1.45 -1.13
N SER A 107 2.42 0.45 -2.02
CA SER A 107 1.20 -0.15 -2.59
C SER A 107 0.38 -0.95 -1.57
N GLN A 108 1.03 -1.73 -0.68
CA GLN A 108 0.32 -2.44 0.40
C GLN A 108 -0.20 -1.47 1.46
N THR A 109 0.64 -0.53 1.93
CA THR A 109 0.24 0.53 2.86
C THR A 109 -0.89 1.36 2.25
N PHE A 110 -0.84 1.66 0.95
CA PHE A 110 -1.92 2.36 0.26
C PHE A 110 -3.22 1.55 0.20
N ALA A 111 -3.15 0.25 -0.07
CA ALA A 111 -4.32 -0.62 -0.01
C ALA A 111 -4.95 -0.61 1.40
N ARG A 112 -4.13 -0.78 2.46
CA ARG A 112 -4.58 -0.74 3.86
C ARG A 112 -5.16 0.62 4.23
N PHE A 113 -4.54 1.71 3.79
CA PHE A 113 -5.03 3.07 3.98
C PHE A 113 -6.40 3.27 3.33
N ARG A 114 -6.58 2.82 2.08
CA ARG A 114 -7.87 2.90 1.39
C ARG A 114 -8.96 2.08 2.07
N GLU A 115 -8.63 0.87 2.53
CA GLU A 115 -9.56 0.03 3.28
C GLU A 115 -9.97 0.68 4.59
N ALA A 116 -9.02 1.25 5.34
CA ALA A 116 -9.30 1.96 6.59
C ALA A 116 -10.23 3.17 6.36
N LEU A 117 -9.97 3.99 5.33
CA LEU A 117 -10.84 5.12 4.97
C LEU A 117 -12.24 4.66 4.56
N ALA A 118 -12.36 3.58 3.78
CA ALA A 118 -13.64 3.05 3.33
C ALA A 118 -14.44 2.48 4.51
N SER A 119 -13.79 1.70 5.37
CA SER A 119 -14.40 1.16 6.58
C SER A 119 -14.92 2.28 7.49
N ASP A 120 -14.12 3.32 7.71
CA ASP A 120 -14.50 4.48 8.53
C ASP A 120 -15.69 5.24 7.92
N TYR A 121 -15.68 5.47 6.60
CA TYR A 121 -16.79 6.10 5.88
C TYR A 121 -18.09 5.30 6.00
N PHE A 122 -18.05 4.00 5.70
CA PHE A 122 -19.25 3.17 5.71
C PHE A 122 -19.78 2.93 7.11
N GLY A 123 -18.90 2.76 8.11
CA GLY A 123 -19.28 2.66 9.51
C GLY A 123 -19.95 3.93 10.02
N PHE A 124 -19.37 5.10 9.72
CA PHE A 124 -20.01 6.39 10.06
C PHE A 124 -21.36 6.56 9.36
N ARG A 125 -21.45 6.21 8.08
CA ARG A 125 -22.70 6.30 7.31
C ARG A 125 -23.78 5.38 7.89
N GLU A 126 -23.44 4.15 8.27
CA GLU A 126 -24.36 3.23 8.92
C GLU A 126 -24.85 3.79 10.26
N GLN A 127 -23.94 4.37 11.06
CA GLN A 127 -24.31 5.05 12.30
C GLN A 127 -25.24 6.25 12.03
N ALA A 128 -24.94 7.08 11.03
CA ALA A 128 -25.78 8.23 10.68
C ALA A 128 -27.18 7.81 10.25
N LEU A 129 -27.33 6.69 9.53
CA LEU A 129 -28.64 6.15 9.14
C LEU A 129 -29.51 5.74 10.34
N SER A 130 -28.91 5.45 11.50
CA SER A 130 -29.62 5.14 12.74
C SER A 130 -30.08 6.38 13.52
N TRP A 131 -29.64 7.59 13.14
CA TRP A 131 -29.96 8.82 13.86
C TRP A 131 -31.38 9.32 13.59
N SER A 132 -31.91 10.09 14.55
CA SER A 132 -33.14 10.87 14.39
C SER A 132 -33.01 11.90 13.27
N ARG A 133 -34.14 12.26 12.63
CA ARG A 133 -34.17 13.27 11.57
C ARG A 133 -33.58 14.62 11.98
N GLU A 134 -33.85 15.09 13.20
CA GLU A 134 -33.31 16.35 13.74
C GLU A 134 -31.78 16.32 13.77
N ARG A 135 -31.20 15.29 14.39
CA ARG A 135 -29.74 15.07 14.41
C ARG A 135 -29.12 14.95 13.01
N LEU A 136 -29.81 14.36 12.04
CA LEU A 136 -29.35 14.30 10.65
C LEU A 136 -29.26 15.68 10.00
N PHE A 137 -30.22 16.58 10.29
CA PHE A 137 -30.15 17.96 9.81
C PHE A 137 -29.02 18.74 10.50
N ASP A 138 -28.84 18.57 11.81
CA ASP A 138 -27.77 19.24 12.55
C ASP A 138 -26.37 18.77 12.11
N ALA A 139 -26.22 17.47 11.82
CA ALA A 139 -24.97 16.87 11.38
C ALA A 139 -24.75 16.91 9.86
N ALA A 140 -25.65 17.51 9.08
CA ALA A 140 -25.58 17.51 7.61
C ALA A 140 -24.25 18.07 7.08
N GLY A 141 -23.71 19.09 7.74
CA GLY A 141 -22.40 19.67 7.39
C GLY A 141 -21.23 18.70 7.64
N GLU A 142 -21.29 17.91 8.72
CA GLU A 142 -20.27 16.91 9.05
C GLU A 142 -20.32 15.74 8.06
N ILE A 143 -21.52 15.27 7.71
CA ILE A 143 -21.74 14.21 6.71
C ILE A 143 -21.20 14.65 5.35
N ALA A 144 -21.52 15.88 4.92
CA ALA A 144 -21.02 16.43 3.66
C ALA A 144 -19.48 16.52 3.65
N ALA A 145 -18.89 17.08 4.70
CA ALA A 145 -17.44 17.19 4.81
C ALA A 145 -16.73 15.83 4.77
N LEU A 146 -17.30 14.81 5.45
CA LEU A 146 -16.77 13.45 5.43
C LEU A 146 -16.84 12.82 4.04
N SER A 147 -17.99 12.93 3.37
CA SER A 147 -18.20 12.40 2.01
C SER A 147 -17.26 13.06 0.99
N ASP A 148 -17.13 14.38 1.04
CA ASP A 148 -16.26 15.13 0.13
C ASP A 148 -14.79 14.79 0.34
N THR A 149 -14.36 14.67 1.60
CA THR A 149 -12.99 14.28 1.96
C THR A 149 -12.68 12.87 1.47
N PHE A 150 -13.59 11.92 1.67
CA PHE A 150 -13.44 10.54 1.18
C PHE A 150 -13.29 10.49 -0.34
N GLY A 151 -14.16 11.20 -1.06
CA GLY A 151 -14.09 11.28 -2.52
C GLY A 151 -12.77 11.91 -3.00
N ALA A 152 -12.31 12.98 -2.36
CA ALA A 152 -11.07 13.65 -2.71
C ALA A 152 -9.83 12.76 -2.49
N LEU A 153 -9.76 12.05 -1.36
CA LEU A 153 -8.66 11.14 -1.04
C LEU A 153 -8.56 9.95 -2.01
N LEU A 154 -9.69 9.47 -2.53
CA LEU A 154 -9.70 8.34 -3.47
C LEU A 154 -9.45 8.73 -4.93
N SER A 155 -9.66 10.00 -5.30
CA SER A 155 -9.65 10.42 -6.71
C SER A 155 -8.54 11.40 -7.08
N LYS A 156 -8.07 12.23 -6.15
CA LYS A 156 -7.17 13.37 -6.44
C LYS A 156 -5.88 13.37 -5.62
N TYR A 157 -5.74 12.43 -4.69
CA TYR A 157 -4.61 12.40 -3.77
C TYR A 157 -3.66 11.25 -4.11
N THR A 158 -2.37 11.58 -4.15
CA THR A 158 -1.28 10.59 -4.26
C THR A 158 -0.57 10.55 -2.90
N PRO A 159 -0.89 9.58 -2.04
CA PRO A 159 -0.32 9.53 -0.71
C PRO A 159 1.17 9.20 -0.69
N VAL A 160 1.86 9.76 0.28
CA VAL A 160 3.24 9.39 0.63
C VAL A 160 3.20 8.40 1.80
N LYS A 161 4.15 7.47 1.88
CA LYS A 161 4.16 6.38 2.87
C LYS A 161 4.08 6.90 4.31
N GLU A 162 4.85 7.92 4.64
CA GLU A 162 4.92 8.49 5.99
C GLU A 162 3.59 9.12 6.42
N GLU A 163 2.88 9.76 5.49
CA GLU A 163 1.55 10.33 5.75
C GLU A 163 0.54 9.20 6.02
N MET A 164 0.54 8.14 5.21
CA MET A 164 -0.34 6.99 5.40
C MET A 164 -0.08 6.29 6.73
N ASP A 165 1.18 6.02 7.05
CA ASP A 165 1.56 5.34 8.29
C ASP A 165 1.20 6.17 9.53
N PHE A 166 1.20 7.50 9.44
CA PHE A 166 0.72 8.38 10.50
C PHE A 166 -0.80 8.29 10.67
N PHE A 167 -1.57 8.47 9.60
CA PHE A 167 -3.04 8.46 9.71
C PHE A 167 -3.59 7.09 10.08
N LEU A 168 -2.92 6.00 9.68
CA LEU A 168 -3.29 4.64 10.06
C LEU A 168 -3.18 4.35 11.56
N GLN A 169 -2.54 5.22 12.35
CA GLN A 169 -2.49 5.09 13.82
C GLN A 169 -3.83 5.43 14.49
N PHE A 170 -4.70 6.17 13.80
CA PHE A 170 -6.00 6.56 14.34
C PHE A 170 -7.06 5.51 14.04
N THR A 171 -8.00 5.33 14.97
CA THR A 171 -9.14 4.41 14.80
C THR A 171 -10.09 4.86 13.69
N HIS A 172 -10.25 6.18 13.52
CA HIS A 172 -11.15 6.81 12.55
C HIS A 172 -10.40 7.88 11.73
N PRO A 173 -9.51 7.45 10.81
CA PRO A 173 -8.61 8.36 10.10
C PRO A 173 -9.38 9.35 9.20
N LEU A 174 -10.45 8.90 8.55
CA LEU A 174 -11.22 9.75 7.66
C LEU A 174 -11.95 10.85 8.44
N GLN A 175 -12.52 10.51 9.61
CA GLN A 175 -13.20 11.49 10.46
C GLN A 175 -12.24 12.54 11.01
N ILE A 176 -10.99 12.18 11.30
CA ILE A 176 -9.97 13.16 11.74
C ILE A 176 -9.64 14.11 10.61
N ILE A 177 -9.39 13.59 9.41
CA ILE A 177 -9.07 14.42 8.24
C ILE A 177 -10.26 15.32 7.92
N SER A 178 -11.49 14.80 7.88
CA SER A 178 -12.67 15.57 7.46
C SER A 178 -13.01 16.74 8.37
N ARG A 179 -12.59 16.74 9.64
CA ARG A 179 -12.80 17.86 10.59
C ARG A 179 -12.18 19.16 10.10
N TYR A 180 -11.11 19.05 9.32
CA TYR A 180 -10.35 20.18 8.82
C TYR A 180 -10.83 20.67 7.44
N GLY A 181 -11.78 19.94 6.85
CA GLY A 181 -12.39 20.29 5.58
C GLY A 181 -13.41 21.44 5.69
N PRO A 182 -14.01 21.83 4.55
CA PRO A 182 -13.75 21.30 3.20
C PRO A 182 -12.39 21.73 2.64
N PHE A 183 -11.83 20.92 1.73
CA PHE A 183 -10.50 21.14 1.15
C PHE A 183 -10.60 21.56 -0.32
N GLU A 184 -9.91 22.62 -0.70
CA GLU A 184 -9.73 23.01 -2.11
C GLU A 184 -8.69 22.12 -2.79
N ASP A 185 -7.56 21.89 -2.11
CA ASP A 185 -6.49 20.98 -2.52
C ASP A 185 -6.22 19.96 -1.40
N ILE A 186 -6.66 18.72 -1.63
CA ILE A 186 -6.49 17.62 -0.68
C ILE A 186 -5.02 17.23 -0.50
N GLY A 187 -4.18 17.36 -1.53
CA GLY A 187 -2.77 17.03 -1.45
C GLY A 187 -2.01 18.02 -0.57
N GLN A 188 -2.30 19.31 -0.70
CA GLN A 188 -1.72 20.33 0.16
C GLN A 188 -2.25 20.24 1.60
N ALA A 189 -3.55 20.00 1.76
CA ALA A 189 -4.16 19.81 3.09
C ALA A 189 -3.51 18.64 3.85
N MET A 190 -3.33 17.49 3.21
CA MET A 190 -2.70 16.31 3.83
C MET A 190 -1.24 16.59 4.24
N LYS A 191 -0.47 17.28 3.41
CA LYS A 191 0.91 17.70 3.76
C LYS A 191 0.93 18.62 4.98
N THR A 192 0.03 19.59 5.04
CA THR A 192 -0.02 20.53 6.17
C THR A 192 -0.48 19.83 7.44
N LEU A 193 -1.46 18.93 7.36
CA LEU A 193 -1.88 18.10 8.49
C LEU A 193 -0.71 17.25 9.00
N TYR A 194 0.04 16.61 8.12
CA TYR A 194 1.22 15.83 8.51
C TYR A 194 2.36 16.70 9.09
N ALA A 195 2.53 17.93 8.60
CA ALA A 195 3.48 18.88 9.16
C ALA A 195 3.09 19.31 10.59
N GLU A 196 1.80 19.43 10.88
CA GLU A 196 1.25 19.78 12.20
C GLU A 196 0.84 18.54 13.03
N ARG A 197 1.41 17.36 12.72
CA ARG A 197 1.06 16.07 13.34
C ARG A 197 1.14 16.01 14.87
N GLU A 198 2.03 16.78 15.48
CA GLU A 198 2.15 16.85 16.95
C GLU A 198 0.87 17.42 17.58
N ASN A 199 0.31 18.48 16.99
CA ASN A 199 -0.94 19.07 17.45
C ASN A 199 -2.14 18.14 17.22
N LEU A 200 -2.12 17.36 16.14
CA LEU A 200 -3.16 16.37 15.83
C LEU A 200 -3.18 15.22 16.84
N ILE A 201 -2.02 14.79 17.32
CA ILE A 201 -1.92 13.79 18.39
C ILE A 201 -2.54 14.38 19.66
N ASP A 202 -2.13 15.58 20.06
CA ASP A 202 -2.64 16.23 21.27
C ASP A 202 -4.18 16.39 21.23
N GLU A 203 -4.75 16.85 20.11
CA GLU A 203 -6.20 16.99 19.94
C GLU A 203 -6.96 15.66 19.81
N ALA A 204 -6.35 14.61 19.26
CA ALA A 204 -6.98 13.30 19.15
C ALA A 204 -7.16 12.63 20.52
N PHE A 205 -6.34 13.03 21.51
CA PHE A 205 -6.38 12.52 22.88
C PHE A 205 -7.00 13.51 23.90
N GLU A 206 -7.30 14.75 23.53
CA GLU A 206 -8.00 15.73 24.38
C GLU A 206 -9.54 15.71 24.22
N PRO A 207 -10.31 15.99 25.29
CA PRO A 207 -11.76 16.14 25.22
C PRO A 207 -12.16 17.38 24.41
N PRO A 208 -13.32 17.37 23.72
CA PRO A 208 -13.66 18.37 22.71
C PRO A 208 -13.94 19.74 23.32
N ALA A 209 -12.93 20.62 23.38
CA ALA A 209 -13.10 22.03 23.69
C ALA A 209 -12.39 22.91 22.63
N GLU A 210 -13.14 23.89 22.12
CA GLU A 210 -12.78 25.03 21.26
C GLU A 210 -11.99 24.75 19.95
N ARG A 211 -12.78 24.47 18.91
CA ARG A 211 -12.43 23.92 17.58
C ARG A 211 -11.96 24.94 16.52
N SER A 212 -11.40 26.10 16.87
CA SER A 212 -11.15 27.17 15.88
C SER A 212 -9.69 27.41 15.50
N SER A 213 -8.72 27.12 16.37
CA SER A 213 -7.34 27.61 16.19
C SER A 213 -6.56 26.92 15.05
N LEU A 214 -6.59 25.58 14.98
CA LEU A 214 -5.88 24.83 13.93
C LEU A 214 -6.56 24.93 12.56
N ARG A 215 -7.90 24.92 12.55
CA ARG A 215 -8.68 25.07 11.31
C ARG A 215 -8.40 26.39 10.60
N GLU A 216 -8.31 27.49 11.36
CA GLU A 216 -8.00 28.81 10.80
C GLU A 216 -6.57 28.88 10.26
N ARG A 217 -5.59 28.30 10.95
CA ARG A 217 -4.19 28.21 10.50
C ARG A 217 -4.06 27.40 9.21
N LEU A 218 -4.75 26.25 9.14
CA LEU A 218 -4.76 25.41 7.95
C LEU A 218 -5.39 26.14 6.76
N GLN A 219 -6.53 26.80 6.96
CA GLN A 219 -7.17 27.59 5.89
C GLN A 219 -6.30 28.76 5.42
N ALA A 220 -5.58 29.42 6.33
CA ALA A 220 -4.64 30.48 5.97
C ALA A 220 -3.46 29.93 5.14
N ALA A 221 -2.86 28.81 5.56
CA ALA A 221 -1.76 28.18 4.86
C ALA A 221 -2.14 27.67 3.46
N ILE A 222 -3.33 27.06 3.31
CA ILE A 222 -3.86 26.61 2.00
C ILE A 222 -4.09 27.83 1.08
N ARG A 223 -4.64 28.93 1.61
CA ARG A 223 -4.85 30.15 0.82
C ARG A 223 -3.54 30.80 0.39
N GLU A 224 -2.50 30.77 1.23
CA GLU A 224 -1.18 31.29 0.89
C GLU A 224 -0.47 30.41 -0.15
N SER A 225 -0.55 29.08 -0.05
CA SER A 225 0.00 28.18 -1.07
C SER A 225 -0.71 28.30 -2.41
N SER A 226 -2.05 28.46 -2.41
CA SER A 226 -2.83 28.72 -3.63
C SER A 226 -2.52 30.07 -4.27
N ARG A 227 -2.03 31.05 -3.50
CA ARG A 227 -1.61 32.38 -4.01
C ARG A 227 -0.18 32.38 -4.56
N MET A 228 0.65 31.41 -4.20
CA MET A 228 2.02 31.25 -4.74
C MET A 228 2.09 30.25 -5.91
N GLY A 229 1.21 30.42 -6.90
CA GLY A 229 1.25 29.66 -8.15
C GLY A 229 2.15 30.31 -9.22
N VAL A 230 3.30 29.66 -9.47
CA VAL A 230 4.23 29.73 -10.64
C VAL A 230 5.08 31.01 -10.83
N PRO A 231 6.42 30.95 -10.68
CA PRO A 231 7.31 31.92 -11.32
C PRO A 231 7.34 31.64 -12.83
N ASP A 232 6.95 32.63 -13.62
CA ASP A 232 7.03 32.64 -15.08
C ASP A 232 8.50 32.46 -15.55
N PRO A 233 8.85 31.33 -16.22
CA PRO A 233 10.22 31.09 -16.66
C PRO A 233 10.67 31.95 -17.86
N ASP A 234 9.82 32.83 -18.41
CA ASP A 234 10.13 33.61 -19.62
C ASP A 234 10.50 35.08 -19.41
N LYS A 235 10.74 35.54 -18.17
CA LYS A 235 11.34 36.87 -17.95
C LYS A 235 12.87 36.85 -18.12
N LYS A 236 13.33 37.00 -19.36
CA LYS A 236 14.73 37.36 -19.67
C LYS A 236 15.14 38.65 -18.93
N PRO A 237 16.36 38.70 -18.34
CA PRO A 237 16.86 39.92 -17.71
C PRO A 237 17.11 41.01 -18.76
N PRO A 238 16.85 42.29 -18.43
CA PRO A 238 17.10 43.39 -19.35
C PRO A 238 18.60 43.62 -19.49
N HIS A 239 19.08 43.58 -20.73
CA HIS A 239 20.42 44.01 -21.11
C HIS A 239 20.65 45.47 -20.71
N GLU A 240 21.64 45.70 -19.85
CA GLU A 240 22.33 46.99 -19.75
C GLU A 240 22.92 47.34 -21.12
N LYS A 241 22.47 48.46 -21.69
CA LYS A 241 23.19 49.14 -22.77
C LYS A 241 23.94 50.30 -22.15
N GLU A 242 25.25 50.13 -21.99
CA GLU A 242 26.19 51.24 -21.89
C GLU A 242 26.11 52.10 -23.16
N ARG A 243 25.79 53.39 -22.97
CA ARG A 243 26.33 54.53 -23.75
C ARG A 243 26.21 55.81 -22.93
#